data_AF-A0A4R6V9Z9-F1
#
_entry.id   AF-A0A4R6V9Z9-F1
#
_cell.length_a   1.000
_cell.length_b   1.000
_cell.length_c   1.000
_cell.angle_alpha   90.00
_cell.angle_beta   90.00
_cell.angle_gamma   90.00
#
_symmetry.space_group_name_H-M   'P 1'
#
loop_
_entity.id
_entity.type
_entity.pdbx_description
1 polymer ?
#
loop_
_entity_poly.entity_id
_entity_poly.type
_entity_poly.pdbx_seq_one_letter_code
_entity_poly.pdbx_strand_id
1 'polypeptide(L)' 'MSRFFSKKILIGLVATLSLISSAYAATGFLKGERTDGMNKICYYDVLGSTYTLNVSSVSLCPLTHNF' A
#
# COMPACT_ATOMS: atom_id res chain seq x y z
N MET A 1 -50.38 -1.41 5.71
CA MET A 1 -49.04 -1.54 6.32
C MET A 1 -48.03 -2.16 5.35
N SER A 2 -47.85 -1.64 4.11
CA SER A 2 -46.96 -2.29 3.11
C SER A 2 -46.27 -1.36 2.11
N ARG A 3 -46.57 -0.05 2.09
CA ARG A 3 -45.97 0.90 1.12
C ARG A 3 -44.76 1.70 1.64
N PHE A 4 -44.31 1.42 2.88
CA PHE A 4 -43.17 2.11 3.51
C PHE A 4 -41.83 1.39 3.28
N PHE A 5 -41.87 0.10 2.91
CA PHE A 5 -40.69 -0.77 2.80
C PHE A 5 -40.03 -0.71 1.41
N SER A 6 -40.78 -0.42 0.35
CA SER A 6 -40.25 -0.45 -1.04
C SER A 6 -39.31 0.71 -1.39
N LYS A 7 -39.52 1.91 -0.80
CA LYS A 7 -38.67 3.09 -1.06
C LYS A 7 -37.33 3.06 -0.31
N LYS A 8 -37.22 2.28 0.79
CA LYS A 8 -35.97 2.13 1.55
C LYS A 8 -35.00 1.14 0.91
N ILE A 9 -35.51 0.19 0.13
CA ILE A 9 -34.71 -0.82 -0.58
C ILE A 9 -33.85 -0.19 -1.68
N LEU A 10 -34.35 0.85 -2.38
CA LEU A 10 -33.58 1.52 -3.43
C LEU A 10 -32.46 2.43 -2.87
N ILE A 11 -32.64 2.98 -1.66
CA ILE A 11 -31.67 3.89 -1.02
C ILE A 11 -30.58 3.10 -0.27
N GLY A 12 -30.90 1.90 0.23
CA GLY A 12 -29.94 1.03 0.92
C GLY A 12 -28.85 0.43 0.02
N LEU A 13 -29.16 0.17 -1.26
CA LEU A 13 -28.21 -0.50 -2.17
C LEU A 13 -27.03 0.41 -2.58
N VAL A 14 -27.28 1.71 -2.78
CA VAL A 14 -26.26 2.67 -3.24
C VAL A 14 -25.23 2.96 -2.14
N ALA A 15 -25.61 2.88 -0.86
CA ALA A 15 -24.72 3.12 0.27
C ALA A 15 -23.71 1.99 0.53
N THR A 16 -23.87 0.82 -0.10
CA THR A 16 -22.94 -0.32 0.06
C THR A 16 -21.84 -0.38 -1.00
N LEU A 17 -21.95 0.40 -2.07
CA LEU A 17 -20.99 0.37 -3.18
C LEU A 17 -19.74 1.25 -2.95
N SER A 18 -19.73 2.07 -1.90
CA SER A 18 -18.68 3.04 -1.59
C SER A 18 -17.51 2.50 -0.76
N LEU A 19 -17.47 1.20 -0.46
CA LEU A 19 -16.43 0.58 0.39
C LEU A 19 -15.34 -0.18 -0.38
N ILE A 20 -15.30 -0.10 -1.72
CA ILE A 20 -14.27 -0.77 -2.52
C ILE A 20 -12.99 0.09 -2.53
N SER A 21 -12.30 0.18 -1.39
CA SER A 21 -10.98 0.79 -1.30
C SER A 21 -9.95 -0.17 -1.89
N SER A 22 -9.56 0.02 -3.15
CA SER A 22 -8.49 -0.74 -3.79
C SER A 22 -7.14 -0.39 -3.16
N ALA A 23 -6.58 -1.31 -2.37
CA ALA A 23 -5.19 -1.23 -1.92
C ALA A 23 -4.28 -1.62 -3.09
N TYR A 24 -3.65 -0.64 -3.73
CA TYR A 24 -2.62 -0.88 -4.74
C TYR A 24 -1.30 -1.13 -4.04
N ALA A 25 -0.86 -2.38 -4.06
CA ALA A 25 0.43 -2.77 -3.53
C ALA A 25 1.50 -2.48 -4.59
N ALA A 26 2.43 -1.56 -4.34
CA ALA A 26 3.45 -1.19 -5.31
C ALA A 26 4.75 -1.96 -5.02
N THR A 27 5.24 -2.73 -5.98
CA THR A 27 6.50 -3.46 -5.80
C THR A 27 7.67 -2.56 -6.16
N GLY A 28 8.57 -2.36 -5.21
CA GLY A 28 9.84 -1.68 -5.40
C GLY A 28 10.98 -2.65 -5.70
N PHE A 29 11.92 -2.22 -6.54
CA PHE A 29 13.15 -2.95 -6.86
C PHE A 29 14.37 -2.22 -6.32
N LEU A 30 15.26 -2.93 -5.63
CA LEU A 30 16.45 -2.34 -5.02
C LEU A 30 17.35 -1.71 -6.09
N LYS A 31 17.69 -0.42 -5.91
CA LYS A 31 18.62 0.33 -6.78
C LYS A 31 19.96 0.58 -6.12
N GLY A 32 20.00 0.60 -4.79
CA GLY A 32 21.22 0.82 -4.04
C GLY A 32 20.99 0.83 -2.54
N GLU A 33 22.08 0.85 -1.79
CA GLU A 33 22.04 0.88 -0.33
C GLU A 33 23.16 1.76 0.22
N ARG A 34 22.91 2.36 1.38
CA ARG A 34 23.89 3.16 2.13
C ARG A 34 23.83 2.80 3.60
N THR A 35 24.97 2.44 4.18
CA THR A 35 25.08 2.24 5.63
C THR A 35 25.26 3.59 6.32
N ASP A 36 24.47 3.82 7.36
CA ASP A 36 24.56 4.96 8.27
C ASP A 36 24.51 4.47 9.72
N GLY A 37 25.69 4.40 10.34
CA GLY A 37 25.88 3.82 11.66
C GLY A 37 25.43 2.35 11.73
N MET A 38 24.43 2.09 12.58
CA MET A 38 23.85 0.76 12.81
C MET A 38 22.70 0.43 11.85
N ASN A 39 22.33 1.36 10.97
CA ASN A 39 21.27 1.19 9.99
C ASN A 39 21.84 1.15 8.57
N LYS A 40 21.08 0.54 7.68
CA LYS A 40 21.29 0.57 6.25
C LYS A 40 20.02 1.12 5.61
N ILE A 41 20.19 2.17 4.83
CA ILE A 41 19.15 2.81 4.02
C ILE A 41 19.14 2.10 2.67
N CYS A 42 18.08 1.36 2.39
CA CYS A 42 17.84 0.67 1.13
C CYS A 42 17.00 1.57 0.20
N TYR A 43 17.49 1.89 -0.98
CA TYR A 43 16.78 2.72 -1.96
C TYR A 43 16.12 1.83 -3.01
N TYR A 44 14.81 2.00 -3.21
CA TYR A 44 14.01 1.24 -4.16
C TYR A 44 13.41 2.15 -5.22
N ASP A 45 13.31 1.63 -6.44
CA ASP A 45 12.51 2.21 -7.50
C ASP A 45 11.13 1.56 -7.49
N VAL A 46 10.12 2.37 -7.18
CA VAL A 46 8.71 2.00 -7.16
C VAL A 46 8.02 2.84 -8.23
N LEU A 47 7.70 2.23 -9.38
CA LEU A 47 7.04 2.90 -10.50
C LEU A 47 7.74 4.22 -10.96
N GLY A 48 9.07 4.27 -10.89
CA GLY A 48 9.88 5.44 -11.29
C GLY A 48 10.15 6.43 -10.16
N SER A 49 9.63 6.18 -8.94
CA SER A 49 9.85 7.02 -7.75
C SER A 49 10.76 6.32 -6.75
N THR A 50 11.61 7.08 -6.07
CA THR A 50 12.55 6.52 -5.08
C THR A 50 11.90 6.41 -3.70
N TYR A 51 11.90 5.20 -3.14
CA TYR A 51 11.44 4.90 -1.79
C TYR A 51 12.59 4.37 -0.95
N THR A 52 12.50 4.51 0.37
CA THR A 52 13.52 4.04 1.30
C THR A 52 12.97 3.05 2.32
N LEU A 53 13.76 2.03 2.62
CA LEU A 53 13.53 1.10 3.71
C LEU A 53 14.78 1.08 4.58
N ASN A 54 14.63 1.33 5.89
CA ASN A 54 15.73 1.21 6.83
C ASN A 54 15.76 -0.19 7.43
N VAL A 55 16.91 -0.85 7.32
CA VAL A 55 17.17 -2.16 7.93
C VAL A 55 18.42 -2.07 8.81
N SER A 56 18.73 -3.12 9.57
CA SER A 56 19.99 -3.18 10.31
C SER A 56 21.19 -3.19 9.35
N SER A 57 22.31 -2.60 9.74
CA SER A 57 23.52 -2.52 8.90
C SER A 57 24.10 -3.89 8.52
N VAL A 58 23.87 -4.91 9.36
CA VAL A 58 24.28 -6.30 9.12
C VAL A 58 23.27 -7.10 8.31
N SER A 59 22.08 -6.55 8.08
CA SER A 59 21.05 -7.16 7.25
C SER A 59 21.28 -6.82 5.78
N LEU A 60 20.88 -7.74 4.91
CA LEU A 60 20.79 -7.48 3.47
C LEU A 60 19.54 -6.67 3.18
N CYS A 61 19.65 -5.69 2.29
CA CYS A 61 18.47 -5.09 1.69
C CYS A 61 17.73 -6.13 0.85
N PRO A 62 16.42 -6.32 1.02
CA PRO A 62 15.62 -7.13 0.10
C PRO A 62 15.83 -6.67 -1.35
N LEU A 63 15.90 -7.62 -2.28
CA LEU A 63 15.99 -7.26 -3.70
C LEU A 63 14.69 -6.62 -4.20
N THR A 64 13.57 -6.99 -3.58
CA THR A 64 12.23 -6.47 -3.86
C THR A 64 11.47 -6.24 -2.55
N HIS A 65 10.66 -5.18 -2.49
CA HIS A 65 9.83 -4.87 -1.33
C HIS A 65 8.46 -4.32 -1.76
N ASN A 66 7.42 -4.58 -0.95
CA ASN A 66 6.08 -4.07 -1.20
C ASN A 66 5.87 -2.78 -0.41
N PHE A 67 5.57 -1.68 -1.11
CA PHE A 67 5.34 -0.35 -0.57
C PHE A 67 3.86 0.05 -0.71
#